data_AF-A0A2V7I6Z4-F1
#
_entry.id   AF-A0A2V7I6Z4-F1
#
_cell.length_a   1.000
_cell.length_b   1.000
_cell.length_c   1.000
_cell.angle_alpha   90.00
_cell.angle_beta   90.00
_cell.angle_gamma   90.00
#
_symmetry.space_group_name_H-M   'P 1'
#
loop_
_entity.id
_entity.type
_entity.pdbx_description
1 polymer ?
#
loop_
_entity_poly.entity_id
_entity_poly.type
_entity_poly.pdbx_seq_one_letter_code
_entity_poly.pdbx_strand_id
1 'polypeptide(L)' 'MRAKTLLILMVVAIAATAAVASLARGAGAQGGPRVGQPAPEIAGGPWINSEPLSMEKLRGRVVFVEFWTYG' A
#
# COMPACT_ATOMS: atom_id res chain seq x y z
N MET A 1 29.28 -37.08 0.06
CA MET A 1 29.66 -35.74 -0.44
C MET A 1 28.69 -35.19 -1.48
N ARG A 2 28.30 -35.97 -2.51
CA ARG A 2 27.37 -35.53 -3.58
C ARG A 2 25.98 -35.08 -3.09
N ALA A 3 25.39 -35.74 -2.09
CA ALA A 3 24.07 -35.39 -1.56
C ALA A 3 24.02 -34.05 -0.80
N LYS A 4 25.07 -33.72 -0.04
CA LYS A 4 25.17 -32.43 0.67
C LYS A 4 25.33 -31.26 -0.30
N THR A 5 26.11 -31.45 -1.36
CA THR A 5 26.27 -30.45 -2.44
C THR A 5 24.95 -30.21 -3.17
N LEU A 6 24.18 -31.27 -3.47
CA LEU A 6 22.87 -31.13 -4.12
C LEU A 6 21.86 -30.38 -3.25
N LEU A 7 21.85 -30.67 -1.94
CA LEU A 7 21.00 -29.99 -0.96
C LEU A 7 21.33 -28.49 -0.88
N ILE A 8 22.61 -28.13 -0.83
CA ILE A 8 23.06 -26.74 -0.79
C ILE A 8 22.62 -25.98 -2.04
N LEU A 9 22.77 -26.57 -3.23
CA LEU A 9 22.35 -25.94 -4.49
C LEU A 9 20.83 -25.71 -4.54
N MET A 10 20.03 -26.67 -4.05
CA MET A 10 18.58 -26.52 -3.94
C MET A 10 18.19 -25.37 -3.00
N VAL A 11 18.83 -25.27 -1.83
CA VAL A 11 18.57 -24.19 -0.87
C VAL A 11 18.95 -22.82 -1.46
N VAL A 12 20.08 -22.73 -2.16
CA VAL A 12 20.51 -21.48 -2.82
C VAL A 12 19.55 -21.09 -3.93
N ALA A 13 19.07 -22.05 -4.74
CA ALA A 13 18.10 -21.77 -5.79
C ALA A 13 16.78 -21.26 -5.21
N ILE A 14 16.25 -21.92 -4.16
CA ILE A 14 15.01 -21.49 -3.49
C ILE A 14 15.17 -20.09 -2.89
N ALA A 15 16.29 -19.82 -2.22
CA ALA A 15 16.58 -18.50 -1.65
C ALA A 15 16.68 -17.41 -2.74
N ALA A 16 17.33 -17.70 -3.86
CA ALA A 16 17.42 -16.77 -5.00
C ALA A 16 16.05 -16.48 -5.61
N THR A 17 15.20 -17.50 -5.76
CA THR A 17 13.84 -17.32 -6.30
C THR A 17 12.97 -16.48 -5.37
N ALA A 18 13.09 -16.68 -4.05
CA ALA A 18 12.38 -15.89 -3.05
C ALA A 18 12.83 -14.41 -3.03
N ALA A 19 14.13 -14.14 -3.20
CA ALA A 19 14.67 -12.80 -3.24
C ALA A 19 14.26 -12.00 -4.49
N VAL A 20 14.10 -12.66 -5.64
CA VAL A 20 13.59 -12.01 -6.86
C VAL A 20 12.10 -11.68 -6.75
N ALA A 21 11.32 -12.55 -6.12
CA ALA A 21 9.88 -12.34 -5.91
C ALA A 21 9.58 -11.17 -4.96
N SER A 22 10.43 -10.91 -3.96
CA SER A 22 10.27 -9.79 -3.03
C SER A 22 10.58 -8.43 -3.67
N LEU A 23 11.50 -8.36 -4.64
CA LEU A 23 11.77 -7.14 -5.42
C LEU A 23 10.58 -6.73 -6.30
N ALA A 24 9.83 -7.70 -6.86
CA ALA A 24 8.65 -7.42 -7.67
C ALA A 24 7.45 -6.92 -6.83
N ARG A 25 7.36 -7.31 -5.55
CA ARG A 25 6.25 -6.93 -4.66
C ARG A 25 6.30 -5.44 -4.25
N GLY A 26 7.46 -4.80 -4.34
CA GLY A 26 7.63 -3.38 -4.00
C GLY A 26 7.06 -2.40 -5.05
N ALA A 27 6.72 -2.88 -6.25
CA ALA A 27 6.27 -2.02 -7.36
C ALA A 27 4.75 -1.76 -7.39
N GLY A 28 3.97 -2.40 -6.50
CA GLY A 28 2.51 -2.44 -6.61
C GLY A 28 1.71 -1.29 -5.96
N ALA A 29 2.34 -0.36 -5.23
CA ALA A 29 1.61 0.58 -4.36
C ALA A 29 1.97 2.06 -4.53
N GLN A 30 2.55 2.46 -5.66
CA GLN A 30 2.96 3.87 -5.88
C GLN A 30 2.04 4.65 -6.83
N GLY A 31 0.74 4.34 -6.82
CA GLY A 31 -0.25 5.12 -7.56
C GLY A 31 -0.79 6.26 -6.71
N GLY A 32 -0.23 7.47 -6.87
CA GLY A 32 -0.86 8.69 -6.34
C GLY A 32 -2.28 8.90 -6.89
N PRO A 33 -3.04 9.87 -6.34
CA PRO A 33 -4.39 10.16 -6.83
C PRO A 33 -4.41 10.37 -8.34
N ARG A 34 -5.31 9.68 -9.04
CA ARG A 34 -5.47 9.79 -10.50
C ARG A 34 -6.72 10.59 -10.82
N VAL A 35 -6.61 11.50 -11.79
CA VAL A 35 -7.78 12.24 -12.30
C VAL A 35 -8.82 11.26 -12.81
N GLY A 36 -10.08 11.46 -12.42
CA GLY A 36 -11.21 10.59 -12.80
C GLY A 36 -11.36 9.33 -11.95
N GLN A 37 -10.40 9.01 -11.07
CA GLN A 37 -10.58 7.96 -10.06
C GLN A 37 -11.39 8.52 -8.89
N PRO A 38 -12.50 7.88 -8.49
CA PRO A 38 -13.23 8.28 -7.29
C PRO A 38 -12.34 8.25 -6.05
N ALA A 39 -12.47 9.27 -5.20
CA ALA A 39 -11.81 9.29 -3.90
C ALA A 39 -12.35 8.14 -3.03
N PRO A 40 -11.48 7.43 -2.28
CA PRO A 40 -11.93 6.49 -1.25
C PRO A 40 -12.78 7.18 -0.18
N GLU A 41 -13.58 6.40 0.54
CA GLU A 41 -14.36 6.93 1.67
C GLU A 41 -13.45 7.38 2.82
N ILE A 42 -13.84 8.43 3.54
CA ILE A 42 -13.15 8.85 4.75
C ILE A 42 -13.54 7.90 5.88
N ALA A 43 -12.57 7.13 6.35
CA ALA A 43 -12.73 6.26 7.52
C ALA A 43 -11.91 6.80 8.70
N GLY A 44 -12.33 6.45 9.92
CA GLY A 44 -11.62 6.78 11.15
C GLY A 44 -12.28 7.88 11.98
N GLY A 45 -11.62 8.22 13.09
CA GLY A 45 -12.06 9.19 14.09
C GLY A 45 -11.14 9.15 15.32
N PRO A 46 -11.43 9.95 16.36
CA PRO A 46 -12.57 10.88 16.50
C PRO A 46 -12.48 12.11 15.58
N TRP A 47 -13.61 12.77 15.34
CA TRP A 47 -13.70 13.98 14.52
C TRP A 47 -13.62 15.23 15.40
N ILE A 48 -12.99 16.27 14.87
CA ILE A 48 -12.91 17.60 15.49
C ILE A 48 -13.60 18.63 14.59
N ASN A 49 -14.21 19.65 15.18
CA ASN A 49 -14.89 20.77 14.50
C ASN A 49 -16.09 20.42 13.61
N SER A 50 -16.51 19.15 13.57
CA SER A 50 -17.66 18.69 12.77
C SER A 50 -18.16 17.33 13.22
N GLU A 51 -19.38 16.99 12.81
CA GLU A 51 -19.82 15.59 12.71
C GLU A 51 -19.04 14.86 11.60
N PRO A 52 -19.03 13.51 11.58
CA PRO A 52 -18.36 12.75 10.53
C PRO A 52 -18.79 13.12 9.10
N LEU A 53 -17.79 13.35 8.24
CA LEU A 53 -18.01 13.62 6.82
C LEU A 53 -17.96 12.32 6.00
N SER A 54 -18.70 12.31 4.88
CA SER A 54 -18.62 11.25 3.87
C SER A 54 -18.41 11.82 2.47
N MET A 55 -17.79 11.04 1.59
CA MET A 55 -17.59 11.44 0.19
C MET A 55 -18.91 11.72 -0.52
N GLU A 56 -19.98 11.01 -0.17
CA GLU A 56 -21.32 11.25 -0.71
C GLU A 56 -21.85 12.66 -0.37
N LYS A 57 -21.77 13.06 0.90
CA LYS A 57 -22.26 14.37 1.37
C LYS A 57 -21.43 15.54 0.82
N LEU A 58 -20.20 15.26 0.39
CA LEU A 58 -19.26 16.25 -0.13
C LEU A 58 -19.31 16.41 -1.65
N ARG A 59 -20.13 15.63 -2.37
CA ARG A 59 -20.29 15.77 -3.82
C ARG A 59 -20.70 17.20 -4.20
N GLY A 60 -20.14 17.69 -5.30
CA GLY A 60 -20.35 19.07 -5.79
C GLY A 60 -19.44 20.12 -5.13
N ARG A 61 -18.57 19.72 -4.20
CA ARG A 61 -17.56 20.61 -3.59
C ARG A 61 -16.16 20.20 -4.04
N VAL A 62 -15.26 21.19 -4.13
CA VAL A 62 -13.82 20.92 -4.19
C VAL A 62 -13.36 20.61 -2.77
N VAL A 63 -12.82 19.41 -2.56
CA VAL A 63 -12.38 18.91 -1.24
C VAL A 63 -10.87 18.73 -1.26
N PHE A 64 -10.19 19.27 -0.24
CA PHE A 64 -8.76 19.09 -0.02
C PHE A 64 -8.54 18.16 1.19
N VAL A 65 -7.68 17.16 1.03
CA VAL A 65 -7.34 16.19 2.09
C VAL A 65 -5.85 16.30 2.36
N GLU A 66 -5.51 16.58 3.62
CA GLU A 66 -4.13 16.71 4.09
C GLU A 66 -3.89 15.70 5.21
N PHE A 67 -2.87 14.86 5.06
CA PHE A 67 -2.43 13.94 6.10
C PHE A 67 -1.34 14.60 6.95
N TRP A 68 -1.57 14.74 8.25
CA TRP A 68 -0.66 15.41 9.18
C TRP A 68 -0.59 14.69 10.54
N THR A 69 0.44 15.01 11.32
CA THR A 69 0.64 14.56 12.71
C THR A 69 1.09 15.76 13.56
N TYR A 70 0.97 15.68 14.88
CA TYR A 70 1.36 16.76 15.80
C TYR A 70 2.89 16.97 15.91
N GLY A 71 3.72 16.06 15.39
CA GLY A 71 5.18 16.09 15.51
C GLY A 71 5.75 14.91 16.28
#